data_AF-A0A927FCM8-F1
#
_entry.id   AF-A0A927FCM8-F1
#
_cell.length_a   1.000
_cell.length_b   1.000
_cell.length_c   1.000
_cell.angle_alpha   90.00
_cell.angle_beta   90.00
_cell.angle_gamma   90.00
#
_symmetry.space_group_name_H-M   'P 1'
#
loop_
_entity.id
_entity.type
_entity.pdbx_description
1 polymer ?
#
loop_
_entity_poly.entity_id
_entity_poly.type
_entity_poly.pdbx_seq_one_letter_code
_entity_poly.pdbx_strand_id
1 'polypeptide(L)' 'MKRAPSQTIFFGHDVPKDHLTLAGYLWLGVYLGLPVVILGNLLDLLMQKWFGWCIGFWCIL' A
#
# COMPACT_ATOMS: atom_id res chain seq x y z
N MET A 1 12.23 -10.84 31.35
CA MET A 1 13.47 -10.67 30.55
C MET A 1 13.10 -10.06 29.21
N LYS A 2 13.46 -8.79 28.94
CA LYS A 2 13.29 -8.18 27.62
C LYS A 2 14.49 -8.59 26.75
N ARG A 3 14.28 -9.37 25.69
CA ARG A 3 15.36 -9.74 24.75
C ARG A 3 15.88 -8.46 24.07
N ALA A 4 17.19 -8.23 24.16
CA ALA A 4 17.84 -7.18 23.40
C ALA A 4 17.62 -7.44 21.89
N PRO A 5 17.25 -6.43 21.10
CA PRO A 5 17.07 -6.60 19.66
C PRO A 5 18.42 -6.99 19.04
N SER A 6 18.45 -8.06 18.25
CA SER A 6 19.67 -8.54 17.61
C SER A 6 20.19 -7.47 16.65
N GLN A 7 21.25 -6.77 17.04
CA GLN A 7 22.00 -5.86 16.18
C GLN A 7 22.72 -6.75 15.16
N THR A 8 22.30 -6.74 13.90
CA THR A 8 23.04 -7.40 12.82
C THR A 8 24.28 -6.57 12.53
N ILE A 9 25.41 -6.92 13.18
CA ILE A 9 26.72 -6.32 12.90
C ILE A 9 27.11 -6.75 11.48
N PHE A 10 26.98 -5.85 10.52
CA PHE A 10 27.52 -6.02 9.17
C PHE A 10 28.72 -5.08 9.03
N PHE A 11 29.91 -5.65 8.80
CA PHE A 11 31.16 -4.91 8.52
C PHE A 11 31.72 -4.00 9.63
N GLY A 12 31.34 -4.17 10.90
CA GLY A 12 31.90 -3.39 12.02
C GLY A 12 31.36 -1.95 12.13
N HIS A 13 30.24 -1.66 11.46
CA HIS A 13 29.44 -0.47 11.72
C HIS A 13 28.07 -0.87 12.25
N ASP A 14 27.62 -0.18 13.30
CA ASP A 14 26.26 -0.29 13.79
C ASP A 14 25.32 0.29 12.73
N VAL A 15 24.60 -0.58 12.03
CA VAL A 15 23.51 -0.15 11.15
C VAL A 15 22.35 0.27 12.08
N PRO A 16 21.95 1.55 12.08
CA PRO A 16 20.83 2.00 12.91
C PRO A 16 19.58 1.22 12.49
N LYS A 17 18.74 0.84 13.46
CA LYS A 17 17.52 0.10 13.17
C LYS A 17 16.69 0.85 12.13
N ASP A 18 16.32 0.15 11.07
CA ASP A 18 15.45 0.66 10.03
C ASP A 18 14.04 0.83 10.60
N HIS A 19 13.77 2.02 11.15
CA HIS A 19 12.44 2.38 11.59
C HIS A 19 11.64 2.84 10.38
N LEU A 20 10.46 2.24 10.16
CA LEU A 20 9.56 2.70 9.11
C LEU A 20 9.18 4.16 9.41
N THR A 21 9.67 5.08 8.60
CA THR A 21 9.35 6.50 8.73
C THR A 21 7.92 6.75 8.25
N LEU A 22 7.31 7.85 8.70
CA LEU A 22 6.01 8.28 8.17
C LEU A 22 6.02 8.39 6.63
N ALA A 23 7.14 8.88 6.07
CA ALA A 23 7.36 8.91 4.63
C ALA A 23 7.34 7.51 4.00
N GLY A 24 7.91 6.50 4.68
CA GLY A 24 7.83 5.10 4.25
C GLY A 24 6.39 4.58 4.18
N TYR A 25 5.55 4.88 5.17
CA TYR A 25 4.12 4.53 5.13
C TYR A 25 3.37 5.24 4.00
N LEU A 26 3.67 6.52 3.76
CA LEU A 26 3.08 7.27 2.65
C LEU A 26 3.45 6.64 1.32
N TRP A 27 4.72 6.34 1.11
CA TRP A 27 5.17 5.66 -0.11
C TRP A 27 4.55 4.28 -0.27
N LEU A 28 4.45 3.49 0.79
CA LEU A 28 3.76 2.20 0.77
C LEU A 28 2.29 2.37 0.39
N GLY A 29 1.61 3.38 0.96
CA GLY A 29 0.25 3.74 0.61
C GLY A 29 0.10 4.17 -0.84
N VAL A 30 1.06 4.90 -1.41
CA VAL A 30 1.06 5.25 -2.84
C VAL A 30 1.27 4.01 -3.69
N TYR A 31 2.31 3.22 -3.41
CA TYR A 31 2.65 2.03 -4.20
C TYR A 31 1.58 0.95 -4.17
N LEU A 32 0.85 0.80 -3.06
CA LEU A 32 -0.20 -0.21 -2.93
C LEU A 32 -1.60 0.36 -3.20
N GLY A 33 -1.88 1.57 -2.71
CA GLY A 33 -3.17 2.22 -2.87
C GLY A 33 -3.44 2.66 -4.30
N LEU A 34 -2.44 3.23 -4.99
CA LEU A 34 -2.60 3.68 -6.38
C LEU A 34 -3.04 2.54 -7.33
N PRO A 35 -2.38 1.37 -7.38
CA PRO A 35 -2.84 0.29 -8.25
C PRO A 35 -4.20 -0.27 -7.84
N VAL A 36 -4.49 -0.37 -6.53
CA VAL A 36 -5.81 -0.82 -6.05
C VAL A 36 -6.90 0.14 -6.50
N VAL A 37 -6.68 1.46 -6.41
CA VAL A 37 -7.62 2.47 -6.88
C VAL A 37 -7.78 2.37 -8.39
N ILE A 38 -6.70 2.29 -9.17
CA ILE A 38 -6.79 2.20 -10.64
C ILE A 38 -7.57 0.94 -11.06
N LEU A 39 -7.21 -0.23 -10.52
CA LEU A 39 -7.84 -1.50 -10.87
C LEU A 39 -9.30 -1.55 -10.39
N GLY A 40 -9.59 -1.05 -9.20
CA GLY A 40 -10.94 -0.97 -8.65
C GLY A 40 -11.85 -0.12 -9.53
N ASN A 41 -11.41 1.07 -9.94
CA ASN A 41 -12.19 1.95 -10.82
C ASN A 41 -12.38 1.34 -12.22
N LEU A 42 -11.36 0.66 -12.76
CA LEU A 42 -11.49 0.00 -14.06
C LEU A 42 -12.49 -1.17 -14.02
N LEU A 43 -12.46 -1.96 -12.94
CA LEU A 43 -13.38 -3.07 -12.73
C LEU A 43 -14.82 -2.57 -12.53
N ASP A 44 -14.99 -1.49 -11.77
CA ASP A 44 -16.28 -0.81 -11.57
C ASP A 44 -16.89 -0.37 -12.92
N LEU A 45 -16.12 0.31 -13.76
CA LEU A 45 -16.56 0.71 -15.12
C LEU A 45 -16.90 -0.49 -16.01
N LEU A 46 -16.14 -1.57 -15.92
CA LEU A 46 -16.41 -2.79 -16.67
C LEU A 46 -17.71 -3.44 -16.20
N MET A 47 -17.96 -3.50 -14.89
CA MET A 47 -19.20 -4.02 -14.34
C MET A 47 -20.41 -3.16 -14.71
N GLN A 48 -20.28 -1.83 -14.69
CA GLN A 48 -21.34 -0.93 -15.19
C GLN A 48 -21.67 -1.19 -16.66
N LYS A 49 -20.65 -1.32 -17.52
CA LYS A 49 -20.85 -1.60 -18.94
C LYS A 49 -21.54 -2.94 -19.21
N TRP A 50 -21.29 -3.95 -18.39
CA TRP A 50 -21.79 -5.30 -18.59
C TRP A 50 -23.15 -5.57 -17.93
N PHE A 51 -23.37 -5.06 -16.73
CA PHE A 51 -24.55 -5.38 -15.92
C PHE A 51 -25.53 -4.20 -15.78
N GLY A 52 -25.14 -2.98 -16.15
CA GLY A 52 -25.96 -1.79 -15.94
C GLY A 52 -26.19 -1.44 -14.46
N TRP A 53 -25.43 -2.06 -13.55
CA TRP A 53 -25.54 -1.86 -12.11
C TRP A 53 -24.35 -1.04 -11.61
N CYS A 54 -24.60 0.13 -11.03
CA CYS A 54 -23.58 0.89 -10.31
C CYS A 54 -23.16 0.18 -9.03
N ILE A 55 -21.87 -0.18 -8.91
CA ILE A 55 -21.27 -0.69 -7.67
C ILE A 55 -19.95 0.03 -7.45
N GLY A 56 -20.00 1.22 -6.81
CA GLY A 56 -18.83 1.95 -6.32
C GLY A 56 -18.89 3.48 -6.50
N PHE A 57 -17.74 4.13 -6.75
CA PHE A 57 -17.57 5.59 -6.63
C PHE A 57 -18.06 6.37 -7.86
N TRP A 58 -18.19 5.70 -9.00
CA TRP A 58 -18.60 6.32 -10.26
C TRP A 58 -19.95 5.75 -10.61
N CYS A 59 -21.01 6.50 -10.35
CA CYS A 59 -22.33 6.19 -10.87
C CYS A 59 -22.64 7.28 -11.89
N ILE A 60 -22.30 7.01 -13.15
CA ILE A 60 -22.66 7.88 -14.27
C ILE A 60 -24.03 7.37 -14.74
N LEU A 61 -25.08 7.97 -14.18
CA LEU A 61 -26.48 7.79 -14.61
C LEU A 61 -26.69 8.21 -16.07
#